data_AF-A3W7H5-F1
#
_entry.id   AF-A3W7H5-F1
#
_cell.length_a   1.000
_cell.length_b   1.000
_cell.length_c   1.000
_cell.angle_alpha   90.00
_cell.angle_beta   90.00
_cell.angle_gamma   90.00
#
_symmetry.space_group_name_H-M   'P 1'
#
loop_
_entity.id
_entity.type
_entity.pdbx_description
1 polymer ?
#
loop_
_entity_poly.entity_id
_entity_poly.type
_entity_poly.pdbx_seq_one_letter_code
_entity_poly.pdbx_strand_id
1 'polypeptide(L)'
;MPLIHVNAGPMGPMVHDGPGDLDSVLSGLAAGDGPVIVMVHGFKYAPNHPTECPHRHIFSLAPERTCFKVRSWPAGLGFGAGAPDEGLGIGFGWQARGHIWGAYAEAAEAGRQLAQVIEMCRAIAPERPIHAVAHSLGARVVLSALRHLQAGALSRVILLAGAEFGQRAAEALDTPAGRCAEVINITSRENDFYDFLLECLIAPPKRGDRSLGLALPSGANVLNLQMDHSGTLAALERAGFAIAPATARICHWSPYTRPGVFGLYNSLLRRGPDLPLGALRAALPCVSEPRWSRLLTLPEIRLPLPMGRKPSF
;
A
#
# COMPACT_ATOMS: atom_id res chain seq x y z
N MET A 1 12.57 10.48 17.59
CA MET A 1 12.78 10.53 16.13
C MET A 1 11.52 10.00 15.46
N PRO A 2 10.91 10.74 14.52
CA PRO A 2 9.61 10.35 13.94
C PRO A 2 9.72 9.25 12.89
N LEU A 3 10.94 8.84 12.49
CA LEU A 3 11.19 7.85 11.45
C LEU A 3 12.42 7.02 11.77
N ILE A 4 12.31 5.70 11.60
CA ILE A 4 13.42 4.74 11.66
C ILE A 4 13.41 3.82 10.44
N HIS A 5 14.57 3.31 10.05
CA HIS A 5 14.71 2.34 8.97
C HIS A 5 15.13 0.97 9.50
N VAL A 6 14.34 -0.06 9.15
CA VAL A 6 14.55 -1.44 9.58
C VAL A 6 14.62 -2.32 8.34
N ASN A 7 15.53 -3.28 8.33
CA ASN A 7 15.67 -4.26 7.26
C ASN A 7 15.32 -5.65 7.74
N ALA A 8 14.72 -6.45 6.87
CA ALA A 8 14.82 -7.90 6.96
C ALA A 8 16.30 -8.31 6.76
N GLY A 9 16.86 -8.99 7.74
CA GLY A 9 18.25 -9.43 7.77
C GLY A 9 18.40 -10.97 7.76
N PRO A 10 19.63 -11.48 7.66
CA PRO A 10 19.87 -12.93 7.59
C PRO A 10 19.50 -13.69 8.88
N MET A 11 19.54 -13.01 10.03
CA MET A 11 19.29 -13.59 11.35
C MET A 11 18.04 -13.03 12.04
N GLY A 12 17.31 -12.13 11.37
CA GLY A 12 16.21 -11.35 11.96
C GLY A 12 16.26 -9.88 11.54
N PRO A 13 15.25 -9.09 11.98
CA PRO A 13 15.17 -7.69 11.65
C PRO A 13 16.32 -6.90 12.29
N MET A 14 16.85 -5.92 11.55
CA MET A 14 17.99 -5.10 11.98
C MET A 14 17.84 -3.65 11.58
N VAL A 15 18.43 -2.74 12.35
CA VAL A 15 18.46 -1.31 12.06
C VAL A 15 19.31 -1.05 10.81
N HIS A 16 18.84 -0.17 9.92
CA HIS A 16 19.58 0.20 8.70
C HIS A 16 20.63 1.30 8.94
N ASP A 17 20.28 2.33 9.71
CA ASP A 17 21.03 3.60 9.77
C ASP A 17 22.28 3.57 10.67
N GLY A 18 22.70 2.41 11.19
CA GLY A 18 23.92 2.28 11.98
C GLY A 18 24.02 0.99 12.79
N PRO A 19 25.15 0.78 13.50
CA PRO A 19 25.30 -0.30 14.45
C PRO A 19 24.44 0.01 15.68
N GLY A 20 23.28 -0.63 15.76
CA GLY A 20 22.35 -0.45 16.87
C GLY A 20 21.47 -1.67 17.01
N ASP A 21 21.15 -1.99 18.26
CA ASP A 21 20.16 -3.00 18.56
C ASP A 21 18.75 -2.44 18.30
N LEU A 22 17.90 -3.25 17.67
CA LEU A 22 16.56 -2.84 17.29
C LEU A 22 15.70 -2.52 18.53
N ASP A 23 15.88 -3.26 19.63
CA ASP A 23 15.20 -2.99 20.90
C ASP A 23 15.54 -1.58 21.43
N SER A 24 16.82 -1.21 21.37
CA SER A 24 17.25 0.13 21.80
C SER A 24 16.63 1.23 20.95
N VAL A 25 16.53 1.04 19.63
CA VAL A 25 15.92 2.05 18.73
C VAL A 25 14.41 2.13 18.95
N LEU A 26 13.74 0.99 19.16
CA LEU A 26 12.30 0.93 19.40
C LEU A 26 11.92 1.40 20.80
N SER A 27 12.83 1.42 21.78
CA SER A 27 12.54 1.92 23.15
C SER A 27 11.97 3.34 23.17
N GLY A 28 12.33 4.17 22.18
CA GLY A 28 11.76 5.50 21.98
C GLY A 28 10.25 5.51 21.72
N LEU A 29 9.63 4.37 21.38
CA LEU A 29 8.19 4.22 21.29
C LEU A 29 7.48 4.50 22.62
N ALA A 30 8.10 4.23 23.75
CA ALA A 30 7.48 4.45 25.06
C ALA A 30 7.23 5.93 25.36
N ALA A 31 7.91 6.84 24.66
CA ALA A 31 7.88 8.28 24.94
C ALA A 31 6.87 9.08 24.09
N GLY A 32 6.05 8.45 23.25
CA GLY A 32 5.12 9.18 22.38
C GLY A 32 3.80 8.45 22.14
N ASP A 33 2.78 9.22 21.78
CA ASP A 33 1.37 8.76 21.79
C ASP A 33 0.78 8.56 20.38
N GLY A 34 1.46 9.05 19.34
CA GLY A 34 0.99 8.92 17.95
C GLY A 34 1.03 7.46 17.43
N PRO A 35 0.45 7.15 16.26
CA PRO A 35 0.46 5.80 15.72
C PRO A 35 1.87 5.32 15.36
N VAL A 36 2.04 4.00 15.22
CA VAL A 36 3.17 3.41 14.50
C VAL A 36 2.71 3.10 13.07
N ILE A 37 3.39 3.61 12.05
CA ILE A 37 3.05 3.36 10.65
C ILE A 37 4.22 2.69 9.95
N VAL A 38 4.04 1.41 9.60
CA VAL A 38 5.02 0.63 8.86
C VAL A 38 4.81 0.81 7.36
N MET A 39 5.89 1.13 6.64
CA MET A 39 5.89 1.33 5.20
C MET A 39 6.70 0.20 4.56
N VAL A 40 6.10 -0.52 3.60
CA VAL A 40 6.71 -1.69 2.96
C VAL A 40 6.73 -1.52 1.43
N HIS A 41 7.91 -1.66 0.84
CA HIS A 41 8.11 -1.40 -0.57
C HIS A 41 7.82 -2.62 -1.44
N GLY A 42 7.65 -2.37 -2.74
CA GLY A 42 7.47 -3.40 -3.75
C GLY A 42 8.77 -3.94 -4.36
N PHE A 43 8.62 -4.67 -5.46
CA PHE A 43 9.71 -5.24 -6.26
C PHE A 43 10.71 -4.16 -6.75
N LYS A 44 11.96 -4.57 -6.96
CA LYS A 44 13.12 -3.79 -7.45
C LYS A 44 13.88 -2.92 -6.45
N TYR A 45 13.40 -2.76 -5.22
CA TYR A 45 14.19 -2.14 -4.15
C TYR A 45 15.02 -3.18 -3.40
N ALA A 46 16.19 -2.77 -2.92
CA ALA A 46 17.04 -3.59 -2.07
C ALA A 46 17.75 -2.69 -1.04
N PRO A 47 17.59 -2.94 0.27
CA PRO A 47 18.35 -2.24 1.29
C PRO A 47 19.85 -2.27 1.04
N ASN A 48 20.54 -1.18 1.39
CA ASN A 48 21.98 -0.97 1.15
C ASN A 48 22.39 -0.93 -0.34
N HIS A 49 21.47 -1.10 -1.29
CA HIS A 49 21.82 -1.01 -2.71
C HIS A 49 22.21 0.44 -3.09
N PRO A 50 23.32 0.66 -3.83
CA PRO A 50 23.83 2.00 -4.11
C PRO A 50 22.82 2.96 -4.74
N THR A 51 21.93 2.44 -5.59
CA THR A 51 20.97 3.25 -6.37
C THR A 51 19.51 2.84 -6.20
N GLU A 52 19.24 1.80 -5.40
CA GLU A 52 17.90 1.20 -5.30
C GLU A 52 17.52 0.90 -3.83
N CYS A 53 18.21 1.56 -2.89
CA CYS A 53 17.86 1.50 -1.48
C CYS A 53 16.52 2.23 -1.26
N PRO A 54 15.50 1.58 -0.67
CA PRO A 54 14.21 2.23 -0.40
C PRO A 54 14.33 3.36 0.63
N HIS A 55 15.26 3.23 1.60
CA HIS A 55 15.54 4.19 2.67
C HIS A 55 16.16 5.50 2.18
N ARG A 56 16.82 5.48 1.01
CA ARG A 56 17.34 6.68 0.33
C ARG A 56 16.32 7.30 -0.63
N HIS A 57 15.18 6.64 -0.85
CA HIS A 57 14.17 7.02 -1.83
C HIS A 57 12.79 7.17 -1.18
N ILE A 58 11.91 6.19 -1.38
CA ILE A 58 10.50 6.28 -0.99
C ILE A 58 10.28 6.34 0.52
N PHE A 59 11.23 5.82 1.32
CA PHE A 59 11.17 5.91 2.78
C PHE A 59 12.01 7.06 3.35
N SER A 60 12.64 7.88 2.51
CA SER A 60 13.34 9.09 2.98
C SER A 60 12.38 10.27 3.09
N LEU A 61 12.56 11.12 4.10
CA LEU A 61 11.92 12.46 4.16
C LEU A 61 12.44 13.39 3.04
N ALA A 62 13.71 13.23 2.67
CA ALA A 62 14.36 13.95 1.58
C ALA A 62 14.97 12.93 0.60
N PRO A 63 14.17 12.41 -0.36
CA PRO A 63 14.65 11.41 -1.31
C PRO A 63 15.83 11.94 -2.13
N GLU A 64 16.89 11.15 -2.26
CA GLU A 64 18.10 11.57 -2.98
C GLU A 64 17.90 11.67 -4.50
N ARG A 65 16.89 10.95 -5.02
CA ARG A 65 16.54 10.93 -6.43
C ARG A 65 15.18 11.55 -6.66
N THR A 66 15.14 12.53 -7.55
CA THR A 66 13.89 13.05 -8.11
C THR A 66 13.51 12.29 -9.36
N CYS A 67 12.48 11.43 -9.28
CA CYS A 67 11.80 10.93 -10.47
C CYS A 67 10.33 10.65 -10.16
N PHE A 68 9.49 10.51 -11.19
CA PHE A 68 8.03 10.40 -11.00
C PHE A 68 7.59 9.22 -10.12
N LYS A 69 8.43 8.19 -9.97
CA LYS A 69 8.16 6.98 -9.16
C LYS A 69 8.63 7.11 -7.71
N VAL A 70 9.38 8.16 -7.39
CA VAL A 70 9.97 8.40 -6.07
C VAL A 70 9.26 9.59 -5.45
N ARG A 71 8.44 9.31 -4.44
CA ARG A 71 7.83 10.30 -3.55
C ARG A 71 8.15 9.89 -2.13
N SER A 72 8.38 10.86 -1.25
CA SER A 72 8.53 10.58 0.18
C SER A 72 7.21 10.10 0.75
N TRP A 73 7.12 8.81 1.04
CA TRP A 73 5.99 8.24 1.78
C TRP A 73 5.93 8.79 3.21
N PRO A 74 7.02 8.88 4.00
CA PRO A 74 6.90 9.40 5.36
C PRO A 74 6.38 10.84 5.39
N ALA A 75 6.87 11.72 4.51
CA ALA A 75 6.35 13.08 4.44
C ALA A 75 4.88 13.11 4.02
N GLY A 76 4.49 12.30 3.02
CA GLY A 76 3.08 12.17 2.62
C GLY A 76 2.16 11.59 3.71
N LEU A 77 2.72 10.79 4.62
CA LEU A 77 2.02 10.21 5.77
C LEU A 77 2.14 11.08 7.03
N GLY A 78 2.70 12.29 6.93
CA GLY A 78 2.70 13.30 7.98
C GLY A 78 3.84 13.17 9.00
N PHE A 79 4.95 12.53 8.63
CA PHE A 79 6.18 12.51 9.44
C PHE A 79 7.13 13.64 9.02
N GLY A 80 7.89 14.16 9.99
CA GLY A 80 8.95 15.15 9.75
C GLY A 80 8.48 16.61 9.74
N ALA A 81 7.26 16.90 10.20
CA ALA A 81 6.72 18.25 10.38
C ALA A 81 6.94 18.82 11.80
N GLY A 82 7.42 18.00 12.74
CA GLY A 82 7.58 18.35 14.16
C GLY A 82 6.29 18.34 14.98
N ALA A 83 5.20 17.73 14.51
CA ALA A 83 3.97 17.67 15.28
C ALA A 83 4.11 16.71 16.50
N PRO A 84 3.49 17.03 17.64
CA PRO A 84 3.64 16.24 18.87
C PRO A 84 3.04 14.82 18.75
N ASP A 85 2.08 14.63 17.85
CA ASP A 85 1.34 13.38 17.62
C ASP A 85 1.80 12.63 16.35
N GLU A 86 2.97 12.99 15.77
CA GLU A 86 3.48 12.32 14.56
C GLU A 86 3.63 10.81 14.74
N GLY A 87 3.96 10.35 15.94
CA GLY A 87 4.19 8.94 16.23
C GLY A 87 5.51 8.44 15.63
N LEU A 88 5.53 7.17 15.21
CA LEU A 88 6.72 6.55 14.62
C LEU A 88 6.43 5.99 13.22
N GLY A 89 7.19 6.45 12.24
CA GLY A 89 7.29 5.83 10.93
C GLY A 89 8.37 4.75 10.94
N ILE A 90 8.06 3.58 10.40
CA ILE A 90 9.05 2.51 10.19
C ILE A 90 9.13 2.23 8.69
N GLY A 91 10.24 2.61 8.05
CA GLY A 91 10.56 2.13 6.71
C GLY A 91 11.08 0.70 6.80
N PHE A 92 10.31 -0.27 6.34
CA PHE A 92 10.70 -1.69 6.37
C PHE A 92 11.22 -2.15 5.01
N GLY A 93 12.53 -2.37 4.94
CA GLY A 93 13.27 -2.79 3.76
C GLY A 93 13.45 -4.31 3.70
N TRP A 94 13.35 -4.90 2.51
CA TRP A 94 13.59 -6.33 2.27
C TRP A 94 14.23 -6.55 0.89
N GLN A 95 14.83 -7.72 0.66
CA GLN A 95 15.57 -7.99 -0.59
C GLN A 95 14.61 -8.28 -1.76
N ALA A 96 14.01 -7.23 -2.34
CA ALA A 96 13.00 -7.34 -3.39
C ALA A 96 13.57 -7.31 -4.81
N ARG A 97 14.85 -7.62 -5.01
CA ARG A 97 15.53 -7.65 -6.31
C ARG A 97 15.83 -9.08 -6.76
N GLY A 98 16.38 -9.21 -7.98
CA GLY A 98 16.63 -10.49 -8.62
C GLY A 98 15.46 -10.89 -9.53
N HIS A 99 15.23 -12.19 -9.67
CA HIS A 99 14.12 -12.70 -10.46
C HIS A 99 12.82 -12.70 -9.64
N ILE A 100 11.67 -12.61 -10.33
CA ILE A 100 10.37 -12.43 -9.68
C ILE A 100 10.01 -13.58 -8.72
N TRP A 101 10.34 -14.83 -9.06
CA TRP A 101 10.11 -15.98 -8.18
C TRP A 101 10.87 -15.91 -6.87
N GLY A 102 12.12 -15.43 -6.91
CA GLY A 102 12.97 -15.28 -5.74
C GLY A 102 12.45 -14.19 -4.83
N ALA A 103 12.15 -13.02 -5.40
CA ALA A 103 11.52 -11.93 -4.65
C ALA A 103 10.14 -12.32 -4.09
N TYR A 104 9.37 -13.15 -4.79
CA TYR A 104 8.08 -13.64 -4.27
C TYR A 104 8.24 -14.61 -3.10
N ALA A 105 9.24 -15.48 -3.13
CA ALA A 105 9.58 -16.34 -1.99
C ALA A 105 10.11 -15.51 -0.81
N GLU A 106 11.04 -14.59 -1.09
CA GLU A 106 11.65 -13.68 -0.11
C GLU A 106 10.59 -12.80 0.57
N ALA A 107 9.58 -12.32 -0.15
CA ALA A 107 8.50 -11.53 0.44
C ALA A 107 7.78 -12.27 1.57
N ALA A 108 7.63 -13.59 1.47
CA ALA A 108 7.02 -14.38 2.54
C ALA A 108 7.93 -14.51 3.77
N GLU A 109 9.24 -14.63 3.57
CA GLU A 109 10.23 -14.63 4.66
C GLU A 109 10.32 -13.26 5.34
N ALA A 110 10.42 -12.19 4.55
CA ALA A 110 10.37 -10.83 5.04
C ALA A 110 9.10 -10.57 5.87
N GLY A 111 7.98 -11.23 5.56
CA GLY A 111 6.76 -11.18 6.36
C GLY A 111 6.92 -11.73 7.78
N ARG A 112 7.70 -12.80 7.98
CA ARG A 112 8.02 -13.32 9.32
C ARG A 112 8.81 -12.31 10.13
N GLN A 113 9.78 -11.66 9.51
CA GLN A 113 10.61 -10.65 10.19
C GLN A 113 9.82 -9.37 10.45
N LEU A 114 8.94 -8.97 9.54
CA LEU A 114 8.00 -7.86 9.78
C LEU A 114 7.10 -8.15 10.99
N ALA A 115 6.61 -9.38 11.14
CA ALA A 115 5.82 -9.76 12.31
C ALA A 115 6.63 -9.61 13.61
N GLN A 116 7.91 -9.98 13.61
CA GLN A 116 8.79 -9.78 14.77
C GLN A 116 8.90 -8.30 15.14
N VAL A 117 9.11 -7.40 14.16
CA VAL A 117 9.16 -5.94 14.41
C VAL A 117 7.84 -5.43 15.02
N ILE A 118 6.70 -5.90 14.51
CA ILE A 118 5.38 -5.49 15.01
C ILE A 118 5.16 -5.97 16.45
N GLU A 119 5.51 -7.22 16.77
CA GLU A 119 5.40 -7.75 18.12
C GLU A 119 6.34 -7.03 19.10
N MET A 120 7.56 -6.67 18.69
CA MET A 120 8.46 -5.82 19.49
C MET A 120 7.82 -4.46 19.78
N CYS A 121 7.20 -3.83 18.77
CA CYS A 121 6.48 -2.57 18.97
C CYS A 121 5.30 -2.73 19.95
N ARG A 122 4.53 -3.83 19.85
CA ARG A 122 3.42 -4.12 20.77
C ARG A 122 3.88 -4.40 22.19
N ALA A 123 5.02 -5.08 22.37
CA ALA A 123 5.59 -5.32 23.69
C ALA A 123 5.99 -4.01 24.39
N ILE A 124 6.49 -3.02 23.64
CA ILE A 124 6.93 -1.73 24.18
C ILE A 124 5.76 -0.77 24.40
N ALA A 125 4.80 -0.73 23.47
CA ALA A 125 3.67 0.20 23.51
C ALA A 125 2.37 -0.48 23.06
N PRO A 126 1.75 -1.30 23.92
CA PRO A 126 0.62 -2.17 23.55
C PRO A 126 -0.62 -1.38 23.11
N GLU A 127 -0.86 -0.21 23.70
CA GLU A 127 -2.04 0.63 23.43
C GLU A 127 -1.94 1.45 22.14
N ARG A 128 -0.72 1.61 21.58
CA ARG A 128 -0.53 2.42 20.37
C ARG A 128 -1.03 1.66 19.14
N PRO A 129 -1.84 2.29 18.26
CA PRO A 129 -2.27 1.64 17.04
C PRO A 129 -1.08 1.48 16.10
N ILE A 130 -0.97 0.27 15.52
CA ILE A 130 0.04 -0.05 14.51
C ILE A 130 -0.66 -0.23 13.16
N HIS A 131 -0.21 0.50 12.16
CA HIS A 131 -0.72 0.46 10.81
C HIS A 131 0.36 0.05 9.81
N ALA A 132 -0.07 -0.39 8.62
CA ALA A 132 0.83 -0.70 7.53
C ALA A 132 0.37 -0.08 6.20
N VAL A 133 1.33 0.35 5.38
CA VAL A 133 1.13 0.71 3.97
C VAL A 133 2.11 -0.09 3.14
N ALA A 134 1.61 -0.83 2.16
CA ALA A 134 2.45 -1.71 1.37
C ALA A 134 2.13 -1.64 -0.12
N HIS A 135 3.15 -1.58 -0.98
CA HIS A 135 2.97 -1.54 -2.43
C HIS A 135 3.39 -2.84 -3.10
N SER A 136 2.64 -3.27 -4.12
CA SER A 136 3.03 -4.39 -4.99
C SER A 136 3.37 -5.65 -4.19
N LEU A 137 4.54 -6.27 -4.39
CA LEU A 137 5.01 -7.42 -3.60
C LEU A 137 5.14 -7.15 -2.10
N GLY A 138 5.26 -5.88 -1.68
CA GLY A 138 5.18 -5.52 -0.27
C GLY A 138 3.85 -5.93 0.37
N ALA A 139 2.76 -6.00 -0.40
CA ALA A 139 1.48 -6.50 0.09
C ALA A 139 1.60 -7.96 0.56
N ARG A 140 2.35 -8.79 -0.16
CA ARG A 140 2.63 -10.17 0.25
C ARG A 140 3.43 -10.24 1.55
N VAL A 141 4.37 -9.31 1.78
CA VAL A 141 5.10 -9.20 3.05
C VAL A 141 4.13 -8.97 4.20
N VAL A 142 3.26 -7.97 4.10
CA VAL A 142 2.28 -7.66 5.15
C VAL A 142 1.26 -8.79 5.34
N LEU A 143 0.72 -9.35 4.25
CA LEU A 143 -0.22 -10.47 4.33
C LEU A 143 0.42 -11.74 4.92
N SER A 144 1.70 -11.97 4.66
CA SER A 144 2.43 -13.09 5.26
C SER A 144 2.66 -12.85 6.75
N ALA A 145 2.94 -11.60 7.16
CA ALA A 145 3.12 -11.25 8.57
C ALA A 145 1.86 -11.56 9.41
N LEU A 146 0.65 -11.36 8.88
CA LEU A 146 -0.61 -11.65 9.60
C LEU A 146 -0.69 -13.08 10.15
N ARG A 147 -0.05 -14.06 9.50
CA ARG A 147 -0.02 -15.47 9.95
C ARG A 147 0.77 -15.69 11.23
N HIS A 148 1.60 -14.72 11.61
CA HIS A 148 2.54 -14.78 12.73
C HIS A 148 2.19 -13.78 13.84
N LEU A 149 1.12 -13.01 13.65
CA LEU A 149 0.70 -11.95 14.56
C LEU A 149 -0.48 -12.36 15.43
N GLN A 150 -0.54 -11.78 16.63
CA GLN A 150 -1.71 -11.91 17.50
C GLN A 150 -2.89 -11.04 17.00
N ALA A 151 -4.10 -11.36 17.45
CA ALA A 151 -5.28 -10.55 17.20
C ALA A 151 -5.05 -9.10 17.66
N GLY A 152 -5.42 -8.13 16.81
CA GLY A 152 -5.24 -6.71 17.09
C GLY A 152 -3.82 -6.16 16.94
N ALA A 153 -2.83 -6.98 16.56
CA ALA A 153 -1.45 -6.51 16.38
C ALA A 153 -1.34 -5.40 15.32
N LEU A 154 -2.11 -5.50 14.23
CA LEU A 154 -2.31 -4.45 13.23
C LEU A 154 -3.75 -3.93 13.28
N SER A 155 -3.89 -2.61 13.28
CA SER A 155 -5.18 -1.92 13.30
C SER A 155 -5.71 -1.66 11.89
N ARG A 156 -4.88 -1.07 11.00
CA ARG A 156 -5.28 -0.75 9.62
C ARG A 156 -4.14 -0.98 8.63
N VAL A 157 -4.45 -1.58 7.50
CA VAL A 157 -3.50 -1.94 6.43
C VAL A 157 -3.98 -1.37 5.11
N ILE A 158 -3.15 -0.59 4.42
CA ILE A 158 -3.40 -0.10 3.06
C ILE A 158 -2.53 -0.88 2.08
N LEU A 159 -3.15 -1.61 1.18
CA LEU A 159 -2.48 -2.35 0.12
C LEU A 159 -2.59 -1.57 -1.19
N LEU A 160 -1.45 -1.18 -1.77
CA LEU A 160 -1.36 -0.34 -2.95
C LEU A 160 -0.99 -1.21 -4.15
N ALA A 161 -1.98 -1.52 -5.02
CA ALA A 161 -1.80 -2.43 -6.15
C ALA A 161 -1.06 -3.72 -5.75
N GLY A 162 -1.56 -4.39 -4.71
CA GLY A 162 -0.87 -5.52 -4.08
C GLY A 162 -0.68 -6.71 -5.03
N ALA A 163 0.55 -7.23 -5.07
CA ALA A 163 0.93 -8.35 -5.92
C ALA A 163 0.91 -9.67 -5.12
N GLU A 164 -0.30 -10.18 -4.91
CA GLU A 164 -0.58 -11.47 -4.27
C GLU A 164 -1.90 -12.02 -4.84
N PHE A 165 -2.11 -13.33 -4.73
CA PHE A 165 -3.35 -13.99 -5.14
C PHE A 165 -4.48 -13.81 -4.12
N GLY A 166 -5.71 -13.71 -4.62
CA GLY A 166 -6.92 -13.53 -3.82
C GLY A 166 -7.08 -14.61 -2.74
N GLN A 167 -6.82 -15.89 -3.07
CA GLN A 167 -6.92 -16.96 -2.08
C GLN A 167 -5.88 -16.81 -0.95
N ARG A 168 -4.63 -16.51 -1.27
CA ARG A 168 -3.57 -16.31 -0.25
C ARG A 168 -3.85 -15.11 0.64
N ALA A 169 -4.43 -14.06 0.07
CA ALA A 169 -4.89 -12.89 0.82
C ALA A 169 -6.08 -13.26 1.73
N ALA A 170 -7.06 -14.02 1.23
CA ALA A 170 -8.19 -14.50 2.03
C ALA A 170 -7.73 -15.39 3.20
N GLU A 171 -6.80 -16.30 2.97
CA GLU A 171 -6.18 -17.12 4.04
C GLU A 171 -5.49 -16.26 5.11
N ALA A 172 -4.77 -15.21 4.69
CA ALA A 172 -4.14 -14.28 5.63
C ALA A 172 -5.18 -13.49 6.45
N LEU A 173 -6.28 -13.09 5.81
CA LEU A 173 -7.39 -12.40 6.47
C LEU A 173 -8.21 -13.31 7.40
N ASP A 174 -8.16 -14.62 7.21
CA ASP A 174 -8.87 -15.58 8.06
C ASP A 174 -8.15 -15.87 9.39
N THR A 175 -6.90 -15.42 9.53
CA THR A 175 -6.12 -15.50 10.78
C THR A 175 -6.69 -14.59 11.88
N PRO A 176 -6.38 -14.82 13.17
CA PRO A 176 -6.83 -13.93 14.25
C PRO A 176 -6.43 -12.46 14.03
N ALA A 177 -5.18 -12.20 13.62
CA ALA A 177 -4.73 -10.85 13.28
C ALA A 177 -5.47 -10.29 12.05
N GLY A 178 -5.65 -11.10 11.02
CA GLY A 178 -6.31 -10.70 9.77
C GLY A 178 -7.77 -10.32 9.94
N ARG A 179 -8.52 -11.02 10.80
CA ARG A 179 -9.93 -10.72 11.10
C ARG A 179 -10.12 -9.43 11.89
N CYS A 180 -9.12 -9.06 12.71
CA CYS A 180 -9.15 -7.82 13.49
C CYS A 180 -8.66 -6.60 12.71
N ALA A 181 -7.73 -6.79 11.77
CA ALA A 181 -7.17 -5.69 10.99
C ALA A 181 -8.18 -5.18 9.95
N GLU A 182 -8.30 -3.86 9.84
CA GLU A 182 -8.99 -3.21 8.73
C GLU A 182 -8.09 -3.17 7.49
N VAL A 183 -8.48 -3.80 6.39
CA VAL A 183 -7.70 -3.85 5.15
C VAL A 183 -8.36 -3.02 4.06
N ILE A 184 -7.62 -2.06 3.54
CA ILE A 184 -8.01 -1.17 2.45
C ILE A 184 -7.17 -1.53 1.24
N ASN A 185 -7.76 -2.25 0.30
CA ASN A 185 -7.14 -2.66 -0.95
C ASN A 185 -7.38 -1.60 -2.03
N ILE A 186 -6.34 -0.84 -2.35
CA ILE A 186 -6.35 0.16 -3.41
C ILE A 186 -5.99 -0.52 -4.74
N THR A 187 -6.94 -0.54 -5.66
CA THR A 187 -6.80 -1.14 -6.99
C THR A 187 -6.89 -0.07 -8.08
N SER A 188 -6.34 -0.39 -9.26
CA SER A 188 -6.49 0.44 -10.45
C SER A 188 -6.39 -0.44 -11.69
N ARG A 189 -7.18 -0.14 -12.72
CA ARG A 189 -7.09 -0.79 -14.03
C ARG A 189 -5.84 -0.39 -14.80
N GLU A 190 -5.17 0.69 -14.41
CA GLU A 190 -3.79 0.98 -14.84
C GLU A 190 -2.82 -0.14 -14.44
N ASN A 191 -3.14 -0.94 -13.41
CA ASN A 191 -2.29 -2.02 -12.91
C ASN A 191 -2.56 -3.38 -13.58
N ASP A 192 -3.62 -3.53 -14.39
CA ASP A 192 -4.09 -4.84 -14.86
C ASP A 192 -3.00 -5.65 -15.61
N PHE A 193 -2.08 -4.96 -16.29
CA PHE A 193 -0.91 -5.57 -16.95
C PHE A 193 0.03 -6.26 -15.96
N TYR A 194 0.31 -5.65 -14.82
CA TYR A 194 1.20 -6.22 -13.80
C TYR A 194 0.52 -7.37 -13.05
N ASP A 195 -0.78 -7.25 -12.81
CA ASP A 195 -1.60 -8.33 -12.26
C ASP A 195 -1.61 -9.54 -13.19
N PHE A 196 -1.63 -9.32 -14.51
CA PHE A 196 -1.51 -10.39 -15.51
C PHE A 196 -0.15 -11.07 -15.47
N LEU A 197 0.93 -10.29 -15.42
CA LEU A 197 2.27 -10.85 -15.30
C LEU A 197 2.43 -11.70 -14.05
N LEU A 198 1.89 -11.27 -12.91
CA LEU A 198 1.89 -12.07 -11.69
C LEU A 198 1.17 -13.41 -11.91
N GLU A 199 -0.06 -13.37 -12.43
CA GLU A 199 -0.90 -14.55 -12.69
C GLU A 199 -0.27 -15.53 -13.70
N CYS A 200 0.54 -15.04 -14.64
CA CYS A 200 1.24 -15.88 -15.61
C CYS A 200 2.55 -16.46 -15.08
N LEU A 201 3.31 -15.70 -14.28
CA LEU A 201 4.66 -16.05 -13.89
C LEU A 201 4.70 -16.84 -12.58
N ILE A 202 3.79 -16.56 -11.65
CA ILE A 202 3.76 -17.20 -10.34
C ILE A 202 2.69 -18.27 -10.32
N ALA A 203 3.05 -19.46 -9.83
CA ALA A 203 2.12 -20.56 -9.68
C ALA A 203 0.99 -20.15 -8.70
N PRO A 204 -0.29 -20.18 -9.14
CA PRO A 204 -1.40 -19.83 -8.27
C PRO A 204 -1.58 -20.92 -7.19
N PRO A 205 -2.08 -20.56 -5.99
CA PRO A 205 -2.36 -21.54 -4.94
C PRO A 205 -3.46 -22.53 -5.34
N LYS A 206 -4.37 -22.11 -6.23
CA LYS A 206 -5.42 -22.93 -6.81
C LYS A 206 -5.61 -22.58 -8.28
N ARG A 207 -5.92 -23.58 -9.10
CA ARG A 207 -6.23 -23.37 -10.52
C ARG A 207 -7.38 -22.36 -10.66
N GLY A 208 -7.15 -21.32 -11.46
CA GLY A 208 -8.13 -20.27 -11.72
C GLY A 208 -8.13 -19.12 -10.71
N ASP A 209 -7.28 -19.15 -9.69
CA ASP A 209 -7.10 -18.02 -8.78
C ASP A 209 -6.53 -16.80 -9.52
N ARG A 210 -6.86 -15.60 -9.02
CA ARG A 210 -6.49 -14.33 -9.64
C ARG A 210 -5.80 -13.42 -8.64
N SER A 211 -5.13 -12.40 -9.16
CA SER A 211 -4.58 -11.32 -8.34
C SER A 211 -5.63 -10.73 -7.41
N LEU A 212 -5.21 -10.34 -6.21
CA LEU A 212 -6.09 -9.78 -5.18
C LEU A 212 -6.80 -8.51 -5.65
N GLY A 213 -6.24 -7.77 -6.62
CA GLY A 213 -6.90 -6.63 -7.26
C GLY A 213 -8.22 -6.97 -7.96
N LEU A 214 -8.49 -8.26 -8.20
CA LEU A 214 -9.72 -8.79 -8.79
C LEU A 214 -10.47 -9.75 -7.86
N ALA A 215 -9.75 -10.49 -7.02
CA ALA A 215 -10.28 -11.63 -6.29
C ALA A 215 -10.31 -11.47 -4.77
N LEU A 216 -9.93 -10.32 -4.21
CA LEU A 216 -10.05 -10.09 -2.77
C LEU A 216 -11.52 -9.87 -2.38
N PRO A 217 -12.16 -10.76 -1.61
CA PRO A 217 -13.54 -10.57 -1.21
C PRO A 217 -13.69 -9.35 -0.30
N SER A 218 -14.72 -8.55 -0.58
CA SER A 218 -15.16 -7.50 0.32
C SER A 218 -15.80 -8.11 1.57
N GLY A 219 -15.52 -7.54 2.74
CA GLY A 219 -16.06 -7.99 4.03
C GLY A 219 -16.13 -6.82 5.02
N ALA A 220 -16.63 -7.04 6.23
CA ALA A 220 -16.80 -5.96 7.22
C ALA A 220 -15.51 -5.15 7.46
N ASN A 221 -14.38 -5.84 7.59
CA ASN A 221 -13.04 -5.27 7.78
C ASN A 221 -12.24 -5.12 6.47
N VAL A 222 -12.81 -5.41 5.29
CA VAL A 222 -12.08 -5.35 4.01
C VAL A 222 -12.79 -4.42 3.03
N LEU A 223 -12.12 -3.33 2.65
CA LEU A 223 -12.59 -2.35 1.67
C LEU A 223 -11.75 -2.44 0.39
N ASN A 224 -12.40 -2.76 -0.73
CA ASN A 224 -11.80 -2.66 -2.05
C ASN A 224 -12.16 -1.28 -2.65
N LEU A 225 -11.15 -0.50 -3.02
CA LEU A 225 -11.30 0.84 -3.57
C LEU A 225 -10.56 0.92 -4.92
N GLN A 226 -11.32 0.94 -6.01
CA GLN A 226 -10.75 1.15 -7.34
C GLN A 226 -10.54 2.66 -7.57
N MET A 227 -9.29 3.11 -7.50
CA MET A 227 -8.95 4.54 -7.43
C MET A 227 -9.07 5.28 -8.75
N ASP A 228 -9.07 4.59 -9.90
CA ASP A 228 -9.22 5.18 -11.23
C ASP A 228 -10.65 5.21 -11.74
N HIS A 229 -11.61 4.67 -10.98
CA HIS A 229 -13.03 4.76 -11.29
C HIS A 229 -13.52 6.20 -11.02
N SER A 230 -14.22 6.81 -11.99
CA SER A 230 -14.72 8.20 -11.91
C SER A 230 -15.66 8.44 -10.72
N GLY A 231 -16.61 7.52 -10.49
CA GLY A 231 -17.49 7.50 -9.32
C GLY A 231 -16.75 7.42 -7.97
N THR A 232 -15.65 6.66 -7.89
CA THR A 232 -14.79 6.63 -6.69
C THR A 232 -14.15 7.99 -6.46
N LEU A 233 -13.57 8.60 -7.51
CA LEU A 233 -12.96 9.93 -7.41
C LEU A 233 -13.97 10.99 -6.96
N ALA A 234 -15.18 10.98 -7.54
CA ALA A 234 -16.25 11.91 -7.16
C ALA A 234 -16.73 11.68 -5.70
N ALA A 235 -16.80 10.43 -5.24
CA ALA A 235 -17.14 10.11 -3.85
C ALA A 235 -16.06 10.59 -2.87
N LEU A 236 -14.80 10.38 -3.20
CA LEU A 236 -13.66 10.83 -2.39
C LEU A 236 -13.55 12.35 -2.36
N GLU A 237 -13.81 13.04 -3.48
CA GLU A 237 -13.84 14.50 -3.54
C GLU A 237 -14.93 15.09 -2.63
N ARG A 238 -16.14 14.50 -2.63
CA ARG A 238 -17.22 14.89 -1.68
C ARG A 238 -16.84 14.65 -0.22
N ALA A 239 -15.97 13.69 0.05
CA ALA A 239 -15.42 13.43 1.38
C ALA A 239 -14.19 14.31 1.72
N GLY A 240 -13.84 15.28 0.87
CA GLY A 240 -12.72 16.20 1.08
C GLY A 240 -11.37 15.72 0.54
N PHE A 241 -11.34 14.62 -0.22
CA PHE A 241 -10.13 14.05 -0.80
C PHE A 241 -10.07 14.26 -2.32
N ALA A 242 -9.54 15.40 -2.74
CA ALA A 242 -9.29 15.68 -4.15
C ALA A 242 -8.11 14.84 -4.67
N ILE A 243 -8.40 13.81 -5.46
CA ILE A 243 -7.42 12.93 -6.09
C ILE A 243 -7.50 13.09 -7.61
N ALA A 244 -6.36 13.30 -8.25
CA ALA A 244 -6.33 13.50 -9.71
C ALA A 244 -6.84 12.26 -10.48
N PRO A 245 -7.43 12.43 -11.67
CA PRO A 245 -7.81 11.30 -12.51
C PRO A 245 -6.60 10.51 -13.02
N ALA A 246 -6.85 9.28 -13.49
CA ALA A 246 -5.82 8.47 -14.13
C ALA A 246 -5.30 9.11 -15.43
N THR A 247 -3.99 9.24 -15.56
CA THR A 247 -3.33 9.86 -16.72
C THR A 247 -2.69 8.85 -17.68
N ALA A 248 -2.57 7.59 -17.27
CA ALA A 248 -2.00 6.52 -18.09
C ALA A 248 -3.01 5.42 -18.38
N ARG A 249 -2.68 4.57 -19.35
CA ARG A 249 -3.38 3.29 -19.59
C ARG A 249 -2.76 2.16 -18.79
N ILE A 250 -1.44 2.19 -18.61
CA ILE A 250 -0.67 1.20 -17.85
C ILE A 250 0.24 1.96 -16.88
N CYS A 251 0.04 1.75 -15.58
CA CYS A 251 0.85 2.35 -14.52
C CYS A 251 0.76 1.51 -13.24
N HIS A 252 1.91 1.09 -12.72
CA HIS A 252 2.00 0.34 -11.47
C HIS A 252 2.12 1.24 -10.22
N TRP A 253 2.58 2.47 -10.42
CA TRP A 253 2.97 3.38 -9.34
C TRP A 253 1.89 4.42 -9.02
N SER A 254 0.84 4.52 -9.84
CA SER A 254 -0.25 5.48 -9.65
C SER A 254 -0.92 5.42 -8.27
N PRO A 255 -0.99 4.29 -7.55
CA PRO A 255 -1.49 4.27 -6.18
C PRO A 255 -0.81 5.25 -5.23
N TYR A 256 0.49 5.51 -5.38
CA TYR A 256 1.21 6.42 -4.49
C TYR A 256 1.82 7.63 -5.19
N THR A 257 1.89 7.64 -6.53
CA THR A 257 2.43 8.79 -7.27
C THR A 257 1.38 9.83 -7.62
N ARG A 258 0.11 9.43 -7.70
CA ARG A 258 -0.98 10.30 -8.14
C ARG A 258 -1.17 11.50 -7.20
N PRO A 259 -1.36 12.72 -7.74
CA PRO A 259 -1.62 13.90 -6.91
C PRO A 259 -2.84 13.69 -5.99
N GLY A 260 -2.71 14.13 -4.72
CA GLY A 260 -3.77 14.05 -3.71
C GLY A 260 -3.84 12.76 -2.88
N VAL A 261 -3.32 11.63 -3.36
CA VAL A 261 -3.54 10.31 -2.71
C VAL A 261 -3.02 10.21 -1.27
N PHE A 262 -1.89 10.86 -0.97
CA PHE A 262 -1.33 10.81 0.39
C PHE A 262 -2.21 11.52 1.42
N GLY A 263 -2.99 12.54 1.03
CA GLY A 263 -3.96 13.17 1.94
C GLY A 263 -5.03 12.19 2.41
N LEU A 264 -5.50 11.32 1.50
CA LEU A 264 -6.39 10.21 1.83
C LEU A 264 -5.70 9.21 2.76
N TYR A 265 -4.50 8.72 2.41
CA TYR A 265 -3.82 7.70 3.19
C TYR A 265 -3.43 8.17 4.59
N ASN A 266 -2.91 9.39 4.72
CA ASN A 266 -2.65 10.02 6.01
C ASN A 266 -3.92 10.06 6.87
N SER A 267 -5.05 10.49 6.30
CA SER A 267 -6.32 10.56 7.01
C SER A 267 -6.85 9.19 7.41
N LEU A 268 -6.77 8.20 6.52
CA LEU A 268 -7.19 6.83 6.82
C LEU A 268 -6.39 6.22 7.97
N LEU A 269 -5.10 6.54 8.11
CA LEU A 269 -4.26 5.95 9.15
C LEU A 269 -4.27 6.73 10.46
N ARG A 270 -4.39 8.07 10.42
CA ARG A 270 -4.32 8.91 11.62
C ARG A 270 -5.69 9.29 12.18
N ARG A 271 -6.71 9.34 11.31
CA ARG A 271 -8.10 9.71 11.63
C ARG A 271 -9.06 8.57 11.30
N GLY A 272 -8.59 7.33 11.53
CA GLY A 272 -9.36 6.11 11.26
C GLY A 272 -10.78 6.12 11.84
N PRO A 273 -10.99 6.54 13.11
CA PRO A 273 -12.32 6.65 13.72
C PRO A 273 -13.28 7.58 12.95
N ASP A 274 -12.77 8.64 12.32
CA ASP A 274 -13.57 9.59 11.53
C ASP A 274 -13.91 9.04 10.14
N LEU A 275 -13.21 7.98 9.71
CA LEU A 275 -13.33 7.34 8.40
C LEU A 275 -13.59 5.83 8.55
N PRO A 276 -14.75 5.42 9.12
CA PRO A 276 -15.09 4.02 9.27
C PRO A 276 -15.33 3.37 7.91
N LEU A 277 -14.85 2.13 7.75
CA LEU A 277 -14.94 1.42 6.46
C LEU A 277 -16.37 1.25 5.95
N GLY A 278 -17.36 1.14 6.84
CA GLY A 278 -18.77 1.05 6.48
C GLY A 278 -19.28 2.30 5.74
N ALA A 279 -18.93 3.49 6.24
CA ALA A 279 -19.33 4.76 5.63
C ALA A 279 -18.64 4.96 4.27
N LEU A 280 -17.34 4.65 4.18
CA LEU A 280 -16.60 4.69 2.91
C LEU A 280 -17.21 3.72 1.90
N ARG A 281 -17.52 2.49 2.31
CA ARG A 281 -18.15 1.50 1.43
C ARG A 281 -19.50 1.96 0.90
N ALA A 282 -20.32 2.59 1.76
CA ALA A 282 -21.63 3.08 1.37
C ALA A 282 -21.55 4.24 0.36
N ALA A 283 -20.47 5.04 0.42
CA ALA A 283 -20.24 6.16 -0.49
C ALA A 283 -19.61 5.74 -1.83
N LEU A 284 -18.90 4.62 -1.87
CA LEU A 284 -18.19 4.15 -3.06
C LEU A 284 -19.13 3.45 -4.06
N PRO A 285 -18.78 3.41 -5.36
CA PRO A 285 -19.54 2.68 -6.36
C PRO A 285 -19.69 1.21 -6.01
N CYS A 286 -20.89 0.65 -6.21
CA CYS A 286 -21.17 -0.77 -5.96
C CYS A 286 -20.52 -1.71 -6.99
N VAL A 287 -20.21 -1.20 -8.19
CA VAL A 287 -19.59 -1.95 -9.28
C VAL A 287 -18.25 -1.33 -9.62
N SER A 288 -17.20 -2.14 -9.62
CA SER A 288 -15.88 -1.77 -10.13
C SER A 288 -15.85 -1.90 -11.66
N GLU A 289 -15.03 -1.11 -12.34
CA GLU A 289 -14.84 -1.29 -13.78
C GLU A 289 -14.22 -2.66 -14.06
N PRO A 290 -14.56 -3.31 -15.18
CA PRO A 290 -14.02 -4.63 -15.50
C PRO A 290 -12.52 -4.56 -15.81
N ARG A 291 -11.84 -5.69 -15.65
CA ARG A 291 -10.44 -5.86 -16.07
C ARG A 291 -10.30 -5.51 -17.55
N TRP A 292 -9.20 -4.85 -17.90
CA TRP A 292 -8.84 -4.41 -19.25
C TRP A 292 -9.69 -3.28 -19.82
N SER A 293 -10.66 -2.76 -19.05
CA SER A 293 -11.50 -1.62 -19.47
C SER A 293 -10.66 -0.47 -20.04
N ARG A 294 -9.56 -0.08 -19.40
CA ARG A 294 -8.69 1.01 -19.89
C ARG A 294 -7.89 0.72 -21.16
N LEU A 295 -7.65 -0.55 -21.48
CA LEU A 295 -6.97 -0.95 -22.72
C LEU A 295 -7.95 -1.17 -23.86
N LEU A 296 -9.17 -1.61 -23.54
CA LEU A 296 -10.22 -1.99 -24.49
C LEU A 296 -11.21 -0.87 -24.78
N THR A 297 -11.27 0.19 -23.98
CA THR A 297 -12.02 1.40 -24.33
C THR A 297 -11.48 1.99 -25.61
N LEU A 298 -12.28 1.90 -26.68
CA LEU A 298 -12.07 2.62 -27.92
C LEU A 298 -11.93 4.13 -27.60
N PRO A 299 -11.05 4.87 -28.28
CA PRO A 299 -10.98 6.32 -28.10
C PRO A 299 -12.37 6.92 -28.33
N GLU A 300 -12.81 7.83 -27.46
CA GLU A 300 -13.97 8.68 -27.75
C GLU A 300 -13.67 9.47 -29.03
N ILE A 301 -14.13 8.97 -30.18
CA ILE A 301 -14.14 9.75 -31.41
C ILE A 301 -15.23 10.79 -31.23
N ARG A 302 -14.86 11.94 -30.67
CA ARG A 302 -15.71 13.13 -30.71
C ARG A 302 -15.74 13.63 -32.16
N LEU A 303 -16.66 13.07 -32.95
CA LEU A 303 -16.97 13.60 -34.27
C LEU A 303 -17.43 15.05 -34.07
N PRO A 304 -16.81 16.03 -34.74
CA PRO A 304 -17.31 17.39 -34.70
C PRO A 304 -18.75 17.38 -35.20
N LEU A 305 -19.67 17.96 -34.42
CA LEU A 305 -21.04 18.18 -34.86
C LEU A 305 -20.98 18.90 -36.21
N PRO A 306 -21.72 18.43 -37.24
CA PRO A 306 -21.69 19.08 -38.54
C PRO A 306 -22.10 20.54 -38.36
N MET A 307 -21.15 21.46 -38.63
CA MET A 307 -21.46 22.87 -38.76
C MET A 307 -22.55 23.00 -39.82
N GLY A 308 -23.73 23.43 -39.39
CA GLY A 308 -24.86 23.65 -40.28
C GLY A 308 -24.45 24.52 -41.45
N ARG A 309 -24.63 23.99 -42.67
CA ARG A 309 -24.57 24.79 -43.89
C ARG A 309 -25.59 25.93 -43.75
N LYS A 310 -25.10 27.18 -43.81
CA LYS A 310 -25.99 28.32 -44.04
C LYS A 310 -26.62 28.13 -45.44
N PRO A 311 -27.95 28.24 -45.59
CA PRO A 311 -28.56 28.30 -46.90
C PRO A 311 -28.15 29.62 -47.56
N SER A 312 -27.50 29.53 -48.72
CA SER A 312 -27.31 30.65 -49.62
C SER A 312 -28.64 30.93 -50.34
N PHE A 313 -29.23 32.09 -50.08
CA PHE A 313 -30.17 32.75 -50.98
C PHE A 313 -29.39 33.60 -51.98
#